data_AF-A0A1I1V8C6-F1
#
_entry.id   AF-A0A1I1V8C6-F1
#
_cell.length_a   1.000
_cell.length_b   1.000
_cell.length_c   1.000
_cell.angle_alpha   90.00
_cell.angle_beta   90.00
_cell.angle_gamma   90.00
#
_symmetry.space_group_name_H-M   'P 1'
#
loop_
_entity.id
_entity.type
_entity.pdbx_description
1 polymer ?
#
loop_
_entity_poly.entity_id
_entity_poly.type
_entity_poly.pdbx_seq_one_letter_code
_entity_poly.pdbx_strand_id
1 'polypeptide(L)'
;MLNQQTQSKLQQLQLSGMAKAYRDQLEQPRMQELPFDDRFGLMVDRELSERENRKLSRLLKQAKLRYAAHLEDLDYRSSRGLDKQVIAGLAGCSWIAQQQNLLLTGATGTGKSWLACAFGSQACRQGYSVIYKNASKLYEELQIAIGDGSLPKYRAALSKAHLLILDDFGLAPVEPTVGYTLLDIVDQRMQAGSLIITSQFPTEHWHSMFNDATLAEAILDRIVHRSHRIGLKGESLRKQAAKT
;
A
#
# COMPACT_ATOMS: atom_id res chain seq x y z
N MET A 1 10.96 1.79 -45.69
CA MET A 1 9.49 1.88 -45.50
C MET A 1 8.92 0.81 -44.56
N LEU A 2 9.33 -0.47 -44.67
CA LEU A 2 8.83 -1.55 -43.79
C LEU A 2 9.09 -1.32 -42.28
N ASN A 3 10.27 -0.84 -41.91
CA ASN A 3 10.66 -0.65 -40.49
C ASN A 3 9.80 0.41 -39.77
N GLN A 4 9.43 1.50 -40.44
CA GLN A 4 8.53 2.52 -39.88
C GLN A 4 7.10 1.98 -39.72
N GLN A 5 6.64 1.13 -40.64
CA GLN A 5 5.33 0.47 -40.52
C GLN A 5 5.29 -0.50 -39.35
N THR A 6 6.33 -1.32 -39.15
CA THR A 6 6.42 -2.23 -37.98
C THR A 6 6.37 -1.45 -36.68
N GLN A 7 7.13 -0.36 -36.57
CA GLN A 7 7.11 0.47 -35.37
C GLN A 7 5.74 1.10 -35.10
N SER A 8 5.07 1.62 -36.13
CA SER A 8 3.73 2.18 -36.00
C SER A 8 2.72 1.12 -35.55
N LYS A 9 2.79 -0.10 -36.10
CA LYS A 9 1.95 -1.23 -35.67
C LYS A 9 2.20 -1.63 -34.21
N LEU A 10 3.46 -1.68 -33.76
CA LEU A 10 3.79 -1.95 -32.35
C LEU A 10 3.17 -0.90 -31.42
N GLN A 11 3.20 0.38 -31.80
CA GLN A 11 2.55 1.45 -31.03
C GLN A 11 1.02 1.31 -31.00
N GLN A 12 0.38 0.95 -32.12
CA GLN A 12 -1.06 0.70 -32.19
C GLN A 12 -1.49 -0.48 -31.29
N LEU A 13 -0.64 -1.50 -31.18
CA LEU A 13 -0.82 -2.63 -30.27
C LEU A 13 -0.47 -2.32 -28.79
N GLN A 14 -0.11 -1.06 -28.48
CA GLN A 14 0.34 -0.61 -27.16
C GLN A 14 1.61 -1.31 -26.66
N LEU A 15 2.44 -1.80 -27.57
CA LEU A 15 3.75 -2.42 -27.31
C LEU A 15 4.86 -1.35 -27.35
N SER A 16 4.76 -0.36 -26.46
CA SER A 16 5.63 0.82 -26.47
C SER A 16 7.10 0.51 -26.20
N GLY A 17 7.38 -0.46 -25.32
CA GLY A 17 8.72 -0.94 -25.02
C GLY A 17 9.32 -1.70 -26.19
N MET A 18 8.54 -2.58 -26.83
CA MET A 18 9.00 -3.25 -28.07
C MET A 18 9.29 -2.23 -29.17
N ALA A 19 8.44 -1.22 -29.34
CA ALA A 19 8.61 -0.19 -30.38
C ALA A 19 9.87 0.67 -30.19
N LYS A 20 10.28 0.90 -28.93
CA LYS A 20 11.55 1.57 -28.60
C LYS A 20 12.73 0.63 -28.81
N ALA A 21 12.70 -0.59 -28.25
CA ALA A 21 13.77 -1.57 -28.44
C ALA A 21 14.01 -1.88 -29.92
N TYR A 22 12.96 -1.98 -30.73
CA TYR A 22 13.06 -2.14 -32.18
C TYR A 22 13.83 -0.99 -32.84
N ARG A 23 13.58 0.26 -32.41
CA ARG A 23 14.29 1.45 -32.91
C ARG A 23 15.75 1.41 -32.49
N ASP A 24 16.00 1.18 -31.21
CA ASP A 24 17.34 1.17 -30.63
C ASP A 24 18.22 0.09 -31.30
N GLN A 25 17.64 -1.08 -31.61
CA GLN A 25 18.33 -2.14 -32.35
C GLN A 25 18.66 -1.78 -33.80
N LEU A 26 17.82 -1.00 -34.48
CA LEU A 26 18.11 -0.51 -35.84
C LEU A 26 19.27 0.50 -35.85
N GLU A 27 19.41 1.27 -34.78
CA GLU A 27 20.43 2.31 -34.62
C GLU A 27 21.78 1.77 -34.11
N GLN A 28 21.83 0.51 -33.65
CA GLN A 28 23.02 -0.10 -33.06
C GLN A 28 23.57 -1.25 -33.92
N PRO A 29 24.68 -1.06 -34.65
CA PRO A 29 25.24 -2.08 -35.55
C PRO A 29 25.56 -3.41 -34.84
N ARG A 30 26.08 -3.36 -33.61
CA ARG A 30 26.39 -4.56 -32.80
C ARG A 30 25.16 -5.40 -32.48
N MET A 31 23.98 -4.80 -32.40
CA MET A 31 22.76 -5.57 -32.17
C MET A 31 22.42 -6.45 -33.37
N GLN A 32 22.86 -6.09 -34.57
CA GLN A 32 22.61 -6.86 -35.79
C GLN A 32 23.47 -8.14 -35.87
N GLU A 33 24.51 -8.25 -35.05
CA GLU A 33 25.34 -9.46 -34.91
C GLU A 33 24.64 -10.55 -34.09
N LEU A 34 23.61 -10.19 -33.32
CA LEU A 34 22.83 -11.14 -32.54
C LEU A 34 21.82 -11.91 -33.41
N PRO A 35 21.61 -13.21 -33.14
CA PRO A 35 20.50 -13.99 -33.70
C PRO A 35 19.15 -13.26 -33.59
N PHE A 36 18.24 -13.54 -34.52
CA PHE A 36 16.90 -12.94 -34.50
C PHE A 36 16.17 -13.21 -33.18
N ASP A 37 16.22 -14.45 -32.68
CA ASP A 37 15.52 -14.84 -31.46
C ASP A 37 16.02 -14.07 -30.23
N ASP A 38 17.32 -13.82 -30.12
CA ASP A 38 17.91 -13.03 -29.03
C ASP A 38 17.44 -11.58 -29.10
N ARG A 39 17.48 -10.98 -30.29
CA ARG A 39 16.96 -9.61 -30.50
C ARG A 39 15.48 -9.50 -30.18
N PHE A 40 14.68 -10.48 -30.61
CA PHE A 40 13.25 -10.51 -30.34
C PHE A 40 12.97 -10.70 -28.84
N GLY A 41 13.70 -11.60 -28.17
CA GLY A 41 13.66 -11.78 -26.72
C GLY A 41 13.91 -10.47 -25.97
N LEU A 42 14.98 -9.75 -26.32
CA LEU A 42 15.29 -8.45 -25.71
C LEU A 42 14.18 -7.40 -25.93
N MET A 43 13.48 -7.43 -27.07
CA MET A 43 12.34 -6.55 -27.30
C MET A 43 11.16 -6.90 -26.39
N VAL A 44 10.87 -8.19 -26.22
CA VAL A 44 9.81 -8.69 -25.34
C VAL A 44 10.11 -8.36 -23.88
N ASP A 45 11.35 -8.58 -23.43
CA ASP A 45 11.79 -8.25 -22.07
C ASP A 45 11.67 -6.75 -21.78
N ARG A 46 12.02 -5.91 -22.76
CA ARG A 46 11.84 -4.45 -22.66
C ARG A 46 10.38 -4.09 -22.46
N GLU A 47 9.47 -4.70 -23.21
CA GLU A 47 8.03 -4.46 -23.10
C GLU A 47 7.47 -4.91 -21.76
N LEU A 48 7.85 -6.11 -21.31
CA LEU A 48 7.45 -6.63 -20.01
C LEU A 48 7.88 -5.69 -18.89
N SER A 49 9.18 -5.32 -18.88
CA SER A 49 9.74 -4.37 -17.92
C SER A 49 9.03 -3.01 -17.95
N GLU A 50 8.70 -2.47 -19.14
CA GLU A 50 7.94 -1.21 -19.24
C GLU A 50 6.51 -1.34 -18.72
N ARG A 51 5.84 -2.49 -18.90
CA ARG A 51 4.50 -2.72 -18.38
C ARG A 51 4.50 -2.82 -16.86
N GLU A 52 5.44 -3.56 -16.29
CA GLU A 52 5.61 -3.70 -14.84
C GLU A 52 5.91 -2.35 -14.19
N ASN A 53 6.85 -1.58 -14.75
CA ASN A 53 7.18 -0.25 -14.27
C ASN A 53 5.99 0.72 -14.35
N ARG A 54 5.22 0.69 -15.44
CA ARG A 54 3.99 1.50 -15.58
C ARG A 54 2.93 1.10 -14.55
N LYS A 55 2.73 -0.21 -14.33
CA LYS A 55 1.80 -0.73 -13.33
C LYS A 55 2.22 -0.27 -11.94
N LEU A 56 3.48 -0.47 -11.55
CA LEU A 56 4.01 -0.05 -10.26
C LEU A 56 3.86 1.46 -10.04
N SER A 57 4.30 2.26 -11.01
CA SER A 57 4.19 3.73 -10.95
C SER A 57 2.74 4.19 -10.75
N ARG A 58 1.80 3.54 -11.45
CA ARG A 58 0.37 3.83 -11.29
C ARG A 58 -0.13 3.45 -9.90
N LEU A 59 0.24 2.28 -9.38
CA LEU A 59 -0.18 1.82 -8.05
C LEU A 59 0.35 2.74 -6.95
N LEU A 60 1.65 3.09 -6.99
CA LEU A 60 2.26 4.02 -6.03
C LEU A 60 1.60 5.41 -6.07
N LYS A 61 1.32 5.94 -7.27
CA LYS A 61 0.61 7.21 -7.43
C LYS A 61 -0.82 7.17 -6.88
N GLN A 62 -1.52 6.05 -7.07
CA GLN A 62 -2.88 5.85 -6.54
C GLN A 62 -2.88 5.70 -5.01
N ALA A 63 -1.84 5.07 -4.44
CA ALA A 63 -1.72 4.84 -3.00
C ALA A 63 -1.64 6.13 -2.19
N LYS A 64 -1.04 7.19 -2.75
CA LYS A 64 -0.86 8.50 -2.09
C LYS A 64 -0.24 8.35 -0.69
N LEU A 65 0.78 7.49 -0.60
CA LEU A 65 1.49 7.25 0.64
C LEU A 65 2.10 8.56 1.16
N ARG A 66 2.02 8.77 2.48
CA ARG A 66 2.54 9.97 3.14
C ARG A 66 4.06 10.09 3.05
N TYR A 67 4.75 8.95 3.04
CA TYR A 67 6.21 8.86 2.97
C TYR A 67 6.63 7.97 1.82
N ALA A 68 7.68 8.38 1.10
CA ALA A 68 8.42 7.52 0.18
C ALA A 68 9.32 6.59 1.01
N ALA A 69 8.72 5.50 1.51
CA ALA A 69 9.37 4.57 2.43
C ALA A 69 9.55 3.19 1.77
N HIS A 70 10.66 2.54 2.09
CA HIS A 70 11.07 1.24 1.57
C HIS A 70 11.53 0.35 2.72
N LEU A 71 11.17 -0.94 2.73
CA LEU A 71 11.50 -1.84 3.84
C LEU A 71 13.01 -2.05 3.99
N GLU A 72 13.75 -1.88 2.89
CA GLU A 72 15.21 -1.95 2.82
C GLU A 72 15.89 -0.86 3.66
N ASP A 73 15.23 0.29 3.82
CA ASP A 73 15.73 1.43 4.61
C ASP A 73 15.34 1.32 6.11
N LEU A 74 14.72 0.21 6.52
CA LEU A 74 14.26 0.05 7.89
C LEU A 74 15.43 -0.09 8.87
N ASP A 75 15.42 0.77 9.86
CA ASP A 75 16.36 0.74 10.97
C ASP A 75 16.00 -0.33 12.02
N TYR A 76 16.85 -1.37 12.11
CA TYR A 76 16.74 -2.49 13.03
C TYR A 76 17.56 -2.35 14.31
N ARG A 77 17.94 -1.13 14.74
CA ARG A 77 18.56 -0.93 16.06
C ARG A 77 17.73 -1.62 17.15
N SER A 78 18.40 -2.31 18.08
CA SER A 78 17.74 -3.14 19.12
C SER A 78 16.71 -2.38 19.94
N SER A 79 16.93 -1.08 20.17
CA SER A 79 16.01 -0.17 20.87
C SER A 79 14.61 -0.08 20.22
N ARG A 80 14.49 -0.47 18.94
CA ARG A 80 13.25 -0.44 18.17
C ARG A 80 12.31 -1.60 18.48
N GLY A 81 12.85 -2.71 19.04
CA GLY A 81 12.08 -3.92 19.35
C GLY A 81 11.52 -4.64 18.11
N LEU A 82 12.15 -4.45 16.93
CA LEU A 82 11.72 -5.03 15.67
C LEU A 82 12.44 -6.36 15.41
N ASP A 83 11.67 -7.40 15.14
CA ASP A 83 12.20 -8.70 14.73
C ASP A 83 12.39 -8.75 13.20
N LYS A 84 13.63 -8.95 12.75
CA LYS A 84 14.01 -9.06 11.33
C LYS A 84 13.30 -10.20 10.62
N GLN A 85 13.14 -11.35 11.28
CA GLN A 85 12.49 -12.51 10.68
C GLN A 85 11.01 -12.25 10.45
N VAL A 86 10.34 -11.61 11.41
CA VAL A 86 8.93 -11.21 11.28
C VAL A 86 8.74 -10.21 10.14
N ILE A 87 9.58 -9.16 10.07
CA ILE A 87 9.47 -8.18 8.99
C ILE A 87 9.73 -8.82 7.62
N ALA A 88 10.75 -9.67 7.50
CA ALA A 88 11.05 -10.38 6.26
C ALA A 88 9.89 -11.30 5.83
N GLY A 89 9.27 -12.02 6.77
CA GLY A 89 8.10 -12.85 6.49
C GLY A 89 6.91 -12.05 5.98
N LEU A 90 6.67 -10.86 6.55
CA LEU A 90 5.59 -9.96 6.13
C LEU A 90 5.88 -9.22 4.82
N ALA A 91 7.15 -9.06 4.44
CA ALA A 91 7.57 -8.37 3.21
C ALA A 91 7.14 -9.10 1.93
N GLY A 92 6.81 -10.40 2.02
CA GLY A 92 6.23 -11.18 0.92
C GLY A 92 4.75 -10.86 0.65
N CYS A 93 4.09 -10.08 1.52
CA CYS A 93 2.68 -9.70 1.39
C CYS A 93 1.67 -10.87 1.27
N SER A 94 2.06 -12.09 1.63
CA SER A 94 1.17 -13.26 1.64
C SER A 94 -0.01 -13.08 2.60
N TRP A 95 0.19 -12.33 3.69
CA TRP A 95 -0.85 -11.94 4.64
C TRP A 95 -1.99 -11.14 3.97
N ILE A 96 -1.71 -10.36 2.91
CA ILE A 96 -2.76 -9.65 2.15
C ILE A 96 -3.65 -10.65 1.41
N ALA A 97 -3.03 -11.64 0.74
CA ALA A 97 -3.76 -12.69 0.04
C ALA A 97 -4.59 -13.57 0.99
N GLN A 98 -4.16 -13.71 2.25
CA GLN A 98 -4.86 -14.44 3.31
C GLN A 98 -5.89 -13.59 4.08
N GLN A 99 -6.15 -12.35 3.63
CA GLN A 99 -7.03 -11.38 4.30
C GLN A 99 -6.70 -11.17 5.78
N GLN A 100 -5.42 -11.10 6.12
CA GLN A 100 -4.94 -10.78 7.46
C GLN A 100 -4.61 -9.29 7.57
N ASN A 101 -4.66 -8.73 8.77
CA ASN A 101 -4.33 -7.33 9.02
C ASN A 101 -2.93 -7.18 9.60
N LEU A 102 -2.39 -5.96 9.54
CA LEU A 102 -1.15 -5.59 10.20
C LEU A 102 -1.38 -4.40 11.13
N LEU A 103 -1.19 -4.61 12.43
CA LEU A 103 -1.35 -3.57 13.46
C LEU A 103 0.04 -3.10 13.91
N LEU A 104 0.30 -1.80 13.73
CA LEU A 104 1.55 -1.16 14.10
C LEU A 104 1.29 -0.20 15.27
N THR A 105 1.71 -0.59 16.48
CA THR A 105 1.49 0.20 17.70
C THR A 105 2.80 0.74 18.27
N GLY A 106 2.74 1.72 19.17
CA GLY A 106 3.91 2.27 19.87
C GLY A 106 3.90 3.79 19.99
N ALA A 107 4.82 4.36 20.78
CA ALA A 107 4.82 5.79 21.10
C ALA A 107 4.96 6.71 19.87
N THR A 108 4.64 7.99 20.02
CA THR A 108 4.73 8.98 18.93
C THR A 108 6.18 9.15 18.46
N GLY A 109 6.37 9.17 17.14
CA GLY A 109 7.69 9.34 16.54
C GLY A 109 8.53 8.07 16.43
N THR A 110 8.03 6.91 16.86
CA THR A 110 8.72 5.62 16.67
C THR A 110 8.67 5.11 15.21
N GLY A 111 8.03 5.81 14.28
CA GLY A 111 8.07 5.43 12.85
C GLY A 111 6.97 4.46 12.38
N LYS A 112 5.85 4.33 13.13
CA LYS A 112 4.69 3.50 12.72
C LYS A 112 4.15 3.85 11.33
N SER A 113 3.87 5.13 11.10
CA SER A 113 3.38 5.65 9.82
C SER A 113 4.36 5.44 8.67
N TRP A 114 5.67 5.54 8.95
CA TRP A 114 6.71 5.27 7.97
C TRP A 114 6.73 3.79 7.60
N LEU A 115 6.67 2.90 8.60
CA LEU A 115 6.64 1.45 8.38
C LEU A 115 5.37 1.01 7.65
N ALA A 116 4.20 1.60 7.95
CA ALA A 116 2.98 1.39 7.19
C ALA A 116 3.15 1.78 5.71
N CYS A 117 3.78 2.93 5.44
CA CYS A 117 4.11 3.34 4.08
C CYS A 117 5.10 2.39 3.41
N ALA A 118 6.11 1.88 4.14
CA ALA A 118 7.08 0.92 3.60
C ALA A 118 6.41 -0.39 3.17
N PHE A 119 5.52 -0.95 4.01
CA PHE A 119 4.70 -2.10 3.63
C PHE A 119 3.72 -1.78 2.49
N GLY A 120 3.14 -0.58 2.46
CA GLY A 120 2.30 -0.11 1.35
C GLY A 120 3.07 -0.07 0.02
N SER A 121 4.28 0.50 0.02
CA SER A 121 5.16 0.51 -1.15
C SER A 121 5.51 -0.91 -1.59
N GLN A 122 5.82 -1.78 -0.64
CA GLN A 122 6.13 -3.18 -0.91
C GLN A 122 4.92 -3.92 -1.50
N ALA A 123 3.71 -3.69 -0.99
CA ALA A 123 2.49 -4.26 -1.55
C ALA A 123 2.26 -3.79 -2.99
N CYS A 124 2.52 -2.51 -3.29
CA CYS A 124 2.48 -2.01 -4.68
C CYS A 124 3.51 -2.69 -5.59
N ARG A 125 4.72 -2.97 -5.09
CA ARG A 125 5.75 -3.75 -5.83
C ARG A 125 5.29 -5.19 -6.11
N GLN A 126 4.57 -5.80 -5.16
CA GLN A 126 3.92 -7.10 -5.34
C GLN A 126 2.64 -7.03 -6.20
N GLY A 127 2.30 -5.86 -6.75
CA GLY A 127 1.18 -5.68 -7.66
C GLY A 127 -0.18 -5.41 -7.00
N TYR A 128 -0.22 -5.26 -5.68
CA TYR A 128 -1.44 -4.92 -4.93
C TYR A 128 -1.76 -3.42 -5.01
N SER A 129 -3.04 -3.10 -5.20
CA SER A 129 -3.52 -1.71 -5.04
C SER A 129 -3.62 -1.35 -3.57
N VAL A 130 -3.13 -0.16 -3.23
CA VAL A 130 -3.11 0.36 -1.86
C VAL A 130 -3.84 1.69 -1.84
N ILE A 131 -4.52 2.00 -0.74
CA ILE A 131 -5.02 3.34 -0.42
C ILE A 131 -4.52 3.70 0.97
N TYR A 132 -3.94 4.89 1.13
CA TYR A 132 -3.57 5.43 2.43
C TYR A 132 -4.55 6.51 2.88
N LYS A 133 -4.97 6.42 4.14
CA LYS A 133 -5.81 7.40 4.81
C LYS A 133 -5.30 7.64 6.23
N ASN A 134 -5.25 8.91 6.63
CA ASN A 134 -5.24 9.24 8.05
C ASN A 134 -6.65 8.99 8.62
N ALA A 135 -6.74 8.36 9.79
CA ALA A 135 -8.01 7.90 10.36
C ALA A 135 -8.99 9.05 10.60
N SER A 136 -8.55 10.15 11.24
CA SER A 136 -9.40 11.33 11.48
C SER A 136 -9.93 11.93 10.18
N LYS A 137 -9.07 12.07 9.17
CA LYS A 137 -9.49 12.57 7.84
C LYS A 137 -10.47 11.62 7.15
N LEU A 138 -10.28 10.31 7.30
CA LEU A 138 -11.25 9.34 6.78
C LEU A 138 -12.62 9.54 7.44
N TYR A 139 -12.67 9.75 8.75
CA TYR A 139 -13.93 9.98 9.47
C TYR A 139 -14.65 11.23 8.97
N GLU A 140 -13.92 12.34 8.76
CA GLU A 140 -14.45 13.56 8.15
C GLU A 140 -14.99 13.31 6.73
N GLU A 141 -14.22 12.63 5.88
CA GLU A 141 -14.63 12.29 4.52
C GLU A 141 -15.89 11.38 4.50
N LEU A 142 -15.99 10.43 5.43
CA LEU A 142 -17.17 9.58 5.59
C LEU A 142 -18.38 10.37 6.05
N GLN A 143 -18.22 11.28 7.01
CA GLN A 143 -19.30 12.14 7.50
C GLN A 143 -19.85 13.03 6.38
N ILE A 144 -18.98 13.63 5.57
CA ILE A 144 -19.38 14.41 4.39
C ILE A 144 -20.13 13.53 3.39
N ALA A 145 -19.59 12.34 3.08
CA ALA A 145 -20.18 11.43 2.11
C ALA A 145 -21.55 10.88 2.54
N ILE A 146 -21.80 10.77 3.85
CA ILE A 146 -23.11 10.46 4.43
C ILE A 146 -24.05 11.64 4.20
N GLY A 147 -23.63 12.86 4.53
CA GLY A 147 -24.46 14.06 4.45
C GLY A 147 -24.85 14.47 3.03
N ASP A 148 -23.97 14.25 2.05
CA ASP A 148 -24.19 14.63 0.64
C ASP A 148 -24.68 13.45 -0.25
N GLY A 149 -24.86 12.26 0.33
CA GLY A 149 -25.32 11.06 -0.36
C GLY A 149 -24.29 10.36 -1.25
N SER A 150 -23.02 10.80 -1.25
CA SER A 150 -21.96 10.21 -2.08
C SER A 150 -21.32 8.93 -1.49
N LEU A 151 -21.75 8.50 -0.30
CA LEU A 151 -21.21 7.34 0.41
C LEU A 151 -21.10 6.06 -0.42
N PRO A 152 -22.10 5.64 -1.23
CA PRO A 152 -21.97 4.41 -2.04
C PRO A 152 -20.78 4.45 -3.00
N LYS A 153 -20.56 5.59 -3.66
CA LYS A 153 -19.44 5.80 -4.58
C LYS A 153 -18.11 5.80 -3.84
N TYR A 154 -18.06 6.44 -2.66
CA TYR A 154 -16.87 6.49 -1.84
C TYR A 154 -16.47 5.10 -1.29
N ARG A 155 -17.43 4.32 -0.77
CA ARG A 155 -17.22 2.92 -0.36
C ARG A 155 -16.71 2.04 -1.50
N ALA A 156 -17.30 2.17 -2.68
CA ALA A 156 -16.86 1.43 -3.86
C ALA A 156 -15.42 1.80 -4.28
N ALA A 157 -15.00 3.05 -4.09
CA ALA A 157 -13.63 3.47 -4.36
C ALA A 157 -12.62 2.86 -3.37
N LEU A 158 -12.94 2.87 -2.07
CA LEU A 158 -12.11 2.23 -1.04
C LEU A 158 -12.01 0.71 -1.27
N SER A 159 -13.12 0.09 -1.71
CA SER A 159 -13.20 -1.36 -1.86
C SER A 159 -12.32 -1.94 -2.95
N LYS A 160 -11.94 -1.13 -3.95
CA LYS A 160 -11.06 -1.53 -5.07
C LYS A 160 -9.59 -1.68 -4.67
N ALA A 161 -9.20 -1.17 -3.51
CA ALA A 161 -7.87 -1.41 -2.99
C ALA A 161 -7.76 -2.85 -2.47
N HIS A 162 -6.61 -3.50 -2.63
CA HIS A 162 -6.34 -4.75 -1.91
C HIS A 162 -5.95 -4.45 -0.46
N LEU A 163 -5.29 -3.30 -0.23
CA LEU A 163 -4.83 -2.86 1.08
C LEU A 163 -5.31 -1.45 1.40
N LEU A 164 -5.96 -1.27 2.54
CA LEU A 164 -6.29 0.05 3.09
C LEU A 164 -5.44 0.32 4.33
N ILE A 165 -4.67 1.41 4.30
CA ILE A 165 -3.86 1.87 5.43
C ILE A 165 -4.64 2.94 6.18
N LEU A 166 -4.90 2.70 7.46
CA LEU A 166 -5.49 3.64 8.42
C LEU A 166 -4.41 4.11 9.39
N ASP A 167 -3.85 5.28 9.12
CA ASP A 167 -2.78 5.87 9.92
C ASP A 167 -3.34 6.75 11.05
N ASP A 168 -2.67 6.74 12.20
CA ASP A 168 -3.00 7.50 13.41
C ASP A 168 -4.41 7.18 13.98
N PHE A 169 -4.77 5.89 13.98
CA PHE A 169 -6.00 5.39 14.59
C PHE A 169 -6.05 5.67 16.09
N GLY A 170 -7.19 6.18 16.56
CA GLY A 170 -7.44 6.48 17.97
C GLY A 170 -7.12 7.88 18.46
N LEU A 171 -6.67 8.78 17.58
CA LEU A 171 -6.47 10.20 17.95
C LEU A 171 -7.76 11.02 17.97
N ALA A 172 -8.80 10.56 17.26
CA ALA A 172 -10.13 11.17 17.26
C ALA A 172 -11.17 10.12 17.65
N PRO A 173 -12.21 10.50 18.40
CA PRO A 173 -13.30 9.59 18.72
C PRO A 173 -14.06 9.20 17.44
N VAL A 174 -14.60 7.98 17.44
CA VAL A 174 -15.45 7.48 16.35
C VAL A 174 -16.91 7.72 16.72
N GLU A 175 -17.55 8.67 16.05
CA GLU A 175 -18.98 8.92 16.18
C GLU A 175 -19.81 7.74 15.65
N PRO A 176 -20.96 7.41 16.25
CA PRO A 176 -21.75 6.24 15.85
C PRO A 176 -22.09 6.20 14.36
N THR A 177 -22.48 7.34 13.76
CA THR A 177 -22.81 7.43 12.32
C THR A 177 -21.65 7.01 11.42
N VAL A 178 -20.44 7.46 11.75
CA VAL A 178 -19.21 7.09 11.05
C VAL A 178 -18.82 5.65 11.38
N GLY A 179 -18.99 5.23 12.62
CA GLY A 179 -18.63 3.89 13.08
C GLY A 179 -19.39 2.78 12.35
N TYR A 180 -20.71 2.91 12.12
CA TYR A 180 -21.45 1.92 11.32
C TYR A 180 -20.90 1.80 9.90
N THR A 181 -20.53 2.93 9.30
CA THR A 181 -19.91 2.95 7.97
C THR A 181 -18.50 2.35 7.99
N LEU A 182 -17.73 2.57 9.07
CA LEU A 182 -16.43 1.96 9.26
C LEU A 182 -16.55 0.45 9.43
N LEU A 183 -17.55 -0.04 10.16
CA LEU A 183 -17.83 -1.47 10.30
C LEU A 183 -18.08 -2.12 8.92
N ASP A 184 -18.93 -1.52 8.09
CA ASP A 184 -19.17 -1.99 6.71
C ASP A 184 -17.88 -2.09 5.89
N ILE A 185 -17.01 -1.08 6.00
CA ILE A 185 -15.72 -1.05 5.30
C ILE A 185 -14.83 -2.18 5.81
N VAL A 186 -14.71 -2.35 7.13
CA VAL A 186 -13.93 -3.41 7.76
C VAL A 186 -14.42 -4.78 7.33
N ASP A 187 -15.74 -5.01 7.36
CA ASP A 187 -16.36 -6.26 6.90
C ASP A 187 -16.00 -6.60 5.46
N GLN A 188 -16.11 -5.62 4.56
CA GLN A 188 -15.71 -5.80 3.16
C GLN A 188 -14.21 -6.08 3.00
N ARG A 189 -13.36 -5.51 3.87
CA ARG A 189 -11.92 -5.82 3.85
C ARG A 189 -11.66 -7.25 4.30
N MET A 190 -12.36 -7.76 5.31
CA MET A 190 -12.12 -9.12 5.81
C MET A 190 -12.44 -10.20 4.77
N GLN A 191 -13.24 -9.87 3.75
CA GLN A 191 -13.59 -10.78 2.65
C GLN A 191 -12.66 -10.65 1.43
N ALA A 192 -12.23 -9.42 1.09
CA ALA A 192 -11.62 -9.13 -0.21
C ALA A 192 -10.38 -8.21 -0.13
N GLY A 193 -9.77 -8.06 1.04
CA GLY A 193 -8.57 -7.25 1.22
C GLY A 193 -7.97 -7.33 2.62
N SER A 194 -7.25 -6.29 3.00
CA SER A 194 -6.58 -6.23 4.29
C SER A 194 -6.43 -4.80 4.79
N LEU A 195 -6.12 -4.66 6.08
CA LEU A 195 -5.86 -3.39 6.73
C LEU A 195 -4.41 -3.33 7.23
N ILE A 196 -3.77 -2.17 7.06
CA ILE A 196 -2.72 -1.75 8.00
C ILE A 196 -3.31 -0.69 8.90
N ILE A 197 -3.17 -0.83 10.21
CA ILE A 197 -3.60 0.19 11.16
C ILE A 197 -2.42 0.62 12.00
N THR A 198 -2.19 1.91 12.10
CA THR A 198 -1.20 2.46 13.03
C THR A 198 -1.91 3.13 14.20
N SER A 199 -1.39 2.95 15.42
CA SER A 199 -1.90 3.67 16.58
C SER A 199 -0.80 3.95 17.58
N GLN A 200 -0.91 5.07 18.31
CA GLN A 200 -0.04 5.30 19.46
C GLN A 200 -0.47 4.52 20.70
N PHE A 201 -1.70 4.03 20.71
CA PHE A 201 -2.30 3.31 21.82
C PHE A 201 -2.18 1.79 21.59
N PRO A 202 -1.87 1.02 22.65
CA PRO A 202 -2.07 -0.43 22.67
C PRO A 202 -3.50 -0.82 22.26
N THR A 203 -3.66 -2.00 21.65
CA THR A 203 -4.95 -2.50 21.11
C THR A 203 -6.03 -2.62 22.19
N GLU A 204 -5.63 -2.86 23.42
CA GLU A 204 -6.50 -3.01 24.60
C GLU A 204 -7.25 -1.70 24.91
N HIS A 205 -6.72 -0.56 24.48
CA HIS A 205 -7.32 0.75 24.68
C HIS A 205 -8.14 1.22 23.47
N TRP A 206 -8.24 0.42 22.40
CA TRP A 206 -8.98 0.86 21.22
C TRP A 206 -10.49 0.88 21.43
N HIS A 207 -11.00 0.05 22.34
CA HIS A 207 -12.42 0.01 22.65
C HIS A 207 -12.94 1.35 23.19
N SER A 208 -12.14 2.08 23.98
CA SER A 208 -12.54 3.39 24.53
C SER A 208 -12.53 4.53 23.51
N MET A 209 -12.14 4.28 22.26
CA MET A 209 -12.12 5.28 21.18
C MET A 209 -13.48 5.42 20.49
N PHE A 210 -14.40 4.49 20.74
CA PHE A 210 -15.74 4.48 20.17
C PHE A 210 -16.75 4.98 21.20
N ASN A 211 -17.70 5.79 20.76
CA ASN A 211 -18.81 6.26 21.61
C ASN A 211 -19.89 5.18 21.84
N ASP A 212 -19.86 4.09 21.06
CA ASP A 212 -20.75 2.93 21.17
C ASP A 212 -19.93 1.66 21.41
N ALA A 213 -20.11 1.05 22.57
CA ALA A 213 -19.40 -0.16 22.99
C ALA A 213 -19.68 -1.37 22.10
N THR A 214 -20.93 -1.53 21.65
CA THR A 214 -21.34 -2.65 20.79
C THR A 214 -20.64 -2.55 19.44
N LEU A 215 -20.54 -1.32 18.92
CA LEU A 215 -19.87 -1.02 17.68
C LEU A 215 -18.35 -1.19 17.77
N ALA A 216 -17.75 -0.75 18.89
CA ALA A 216 -16.35 -1.02 19.20
C ALA A 216 -16.05 -2.51 19.14
N GLU A 217 -16.81 -3.32 19.86
CA GLU A 217 -16.61 -4.77 19.91
C GLU A 217 -16.69 -5.40 18.53
N ALA A 218 -17.74 -5.06 17.77
CA ALA A 218 -17.94 -5.59 16.42
C ALA A 218 -16.77 -5.25 15.47
N ILE A 219 -16.26 -4.02 15.50
CA ILE A 219 -15.17 -3.58 14.63
C ILE A 219 -13.84 -4.19 15.07
N LEU A 220 -13.55 -4.15 16.36
CA LEU A 220 -12.26 -4.56 16.90
C LEU A 220 -12.07 -6.08 16.82
N ASP A 221 -13.11 -6.87 17.06
CA ASP A 221 -13.06 -8.33 16.89
C ASP A 221 -12.54 -8.70 15.47
N ARG A 222 -13.13 -8.10 14.44
CA ARG A 222 -12.75 -8.32 13.03
C ARG A 222 -11.33 -7.88 12.73
N ILE A 223 -10.94 -6.70 13.21
CA ILE A 223 -9.61 -6.13 12.94
C ILE A 223 -8.51 -6.94 13.64
N VAL A 224 -8.75 -7.30 14.90
CA VAL A 224 -7.73 -7.80 15.83
C VAL A 224 -7.56 -9.31 15.73
N HIS A 225 -8.64 -10.06 15.50
CA HIS A 225 -8.62 -11.53 15.50
C HIS A 225 -7.70 -12.12 14.42
N ARG A 226 -7.69 -11.53 13.22
CA ARG A 226 -6.83 -11.96 12.10
C ARG A 226 -5.71 -10.97 11.84
N SER A 227 -4.90 -10.67 12.84
CA SER A 227 -3.84 -9.66 12.71
C SER A 227 -2.44 -10.11 13.12
N HIS A 228 -1.46 -9.63 12.36
CA HIS A 228 -0.07 -9.54 12.79
C HIS A 228 0.12 -8.26 13.59
N ARG A 229 0.77 -8.34 14.75
CA ARG A 229 0.97 -7.19 15.64
C ARG A 229 2.46 -6.87 15.77
N ILE A 230 2.82 -5.62 15.51
CA ILE A 230 4.19 -5.13 15.67
C ILE A 230 4.16 -3.92 16.61
N GLY A 231 4.74 -4.10 17.80
CA GLY A 231 4.90 -3.06 18.81
C GLY A 231 6.24 -2.35 18.66
N LEU A 232 6.22 -1.14 18.11
CA LEU A 232 7.40 -0.31 17.89
C LEU A 232 7.84 0.35 19.19
N LYS A 233 9.08 0.09 19.59
CA LYS A 233 9.74 0.69 20.76
C LYS A 233 10.78 1.74 20.33
N GLY A 234 11.37 2.38 21.34
CA GLY A 234 12.48 3.33 21.19
C GLY A 234 12.07 4.79 21.24
N GLU A 235 13.06 5.67 21.16
CA GLU A 235 12.86 7.12 21.11
C GLU A 235 12.28 7.59 19.78
N SER A 236 11.81 8.84 19.76
CA SER A 236 11.34 9.48 18.53
C SER A 236 12.46 9.65 17.51
N LEU A 237 12.31 9.00 16.35
CA LEU A 237 13.23 9.12 15.21
C LEU A 237 13.29 10.54 14.66
N ARG A 238 12.22 11.33 14.82
CA ARG A 238 12.17 12.75 14.42
C ARG A 238 13.14 13.60 15.24
N LYS A 239 13.30 13.30 16.54
CA LYS A 239 14.24 14.01 17.42
C LYS A 239 15.70 13.65 17.11
N GLN A 240 15.95 12.43 16.65
CA GLN A 240 17.29 11.98 16.28
C GLN A 240 17.74 12.60 14.94
N ALA A 241 16.85 12.65 13.95
CA ALA A 241 17.12 13.31 12.67
C ALA A 241 17.39 14.82 12.83
N ALA A 242 16.76 15.49 13.81
CA ALA A 242 16.99 16.92 14.08
C ALA A 242 18.31 17.21 14.83
N LYS A 243 18.99 16.19 15.36
CA LYS A 243 20.28 16.33 16.06
C LYS A 243 21.50 16.04 15.16
N THR A 244 21.25 15.60 13.93
CA THR A 244 22.28 15.26 12.93
C THR A 244 22.28 16.31 11.84
#